data_AF-A0A6V8I8B1-F1
#
_entry.id   AF-A0A6V8I8B1-F1
#
_cell.length_a   1.000
_cell.length_b   1.000
_cell.length_c   1.000
_cell.angle_alpha   90.00
_cell.angle_beta   90.00
_cell.angle_gamma   90.00
#
_symmetry.space_group_name_H-M   'P 1'
#
loop_
_entity.id
_entity.type
_entity.pdbx_description
1 polymer ?
#
loop_
_entity_poly.entity_id
_entity_poly.type
_entity_poly.pdbx_seq_one_letter_code
_entity_poly.pdbx_strand_id
1 'polypeptide(L)' 'MDRKCADQLEQAGLVSRHVQQIMPPSVEYRLTPAGQIFIEPIEMLYTWAIDHTTDLDTLTAQQAAGSTAQTADAEEDP' A
#
# COMPACT_ATOMS: atom_id res chain seq x y z
N MET A 1 5.77 6.56 -3.64
CA MET A 1 4.90 6.54 -2.45
C MET A 1 3.99 7.75 -2.53
N ASP A 2 2.68 7.58 -2.50
CA ASP A 2 1.76 8.73 -2.38
C ASP A 2 2.00 9.43 -1.03
N ARG A 3 1.92 10.76 -1.00
CA ARG A 3 2.05 11.57 0.23
C ARG A 3 1.09 11.08 1.31
N LYS A 4 -0.12 10.68 0.94
CA LYS A 4 -1.13 10.20 1.90
C LYS A 4 -0.69 8.94 2.65
N CYS A 5 0.01 8.02 1.99
CA CYS A 5 0.50 6.81 2.64
C CYS A 5 1.61 7.12 3.65
N ALA A 6 2.50 8.07 3.32
CA ALA A 6 3.57 8.48 4.25
C ALA A 6 2.99 9.14 5.50
N ASP A 7 2.00 10.02 5.34
CA ASP A 7 1.32 10.69 6.45
C ASP A 7 0.65 9.66 7.40
N GLN A 8 0.00 8.63 6.84
CA GLN A 8 -0.61 7.55 7.64
C GLN A 8 0.41 6.71 8.41
N LEU A 9 1.54 6.35 7.78
CA LEU A 9 2.60 5.57 8.42
C LEU A 9 3.33 6.38 9.51
N GLU A 10 3.47 7.69 9.32
CA GLU A 10 4.00 8.61 10.33
C GLU A 10 3.04 8.73 11.52
N GLN A 11 1.73 8.87 11.25
CA GLN A 11 0.69 8.90 12.29
C GLN A 11 0.63 7.58 13.10
N ALA A 12 0.89 6.45 12.44
CA ALA A 12 0.99 5.14 13.08
C ALA A 12 2.32 4.89 13.82
N GLY A 13 3.28 5.82 13.74
CA GLY A 13 4.59 5.72 14.40
C GLY A 13 5.55 4.71 13.75
N LEU A 14 5.27 4.27 12.53
CA LEU A 14 6.09 3.29 11.80
C LEU A 14 7.24 3.95 11.05
N VAL A 15 7.06 5.19 10.62
CA VAL A 15 8.11 6.00 9.99
C VAL A 15 8.30 7.33 10.71
N SER A 16 9.52 7.84 10.72
CA SER A 16 9.87 9.18 11.18
C SER A 16 10.28 10.05 10.01
N ARG A 17 9.79 11.29 9.99
CA ARG A 17 10.14 12.31 9.00
C ARG A 17 11.38 13.08 9.43
N HIS A 18 12.37 13.15 8.56
CA HIS A 18 13.62 13.88 8.76
C HIS A 18 13.81 14.92 7.66
N VAL A 19 13.90 16.20 8.04
CA VAL A 19 14.21 17.28 7.11
C VAL A 19 15.71 17.51 7.11
N GLN A 20 16.37 17.21 6.00
CA GLN A 20 17.78 17.52 5.82
C GLN A 20 17.94 19.00 5.49
N GLN A 21 18.71 19.69 6.33
CA GLN A 21 19.03 21.11 6.19
C GLN A 21 20.22 21.30 5.22
N ILE A 22 20.21 20.60 4.09
CA ILE A 22 21.14 20.81 2.98
C ILE A 22 20.44 21.61 1.88
N MET A 23 21.19 22.27 0.99
CA MET A 23 20.62 22.96 -0.16
C MET A 23 20.72 22.06 -1.40
N PRO A 24 19.61 21.76 -2.09
CA PRO A 24 18.21 22.06 -1.76
C PRO A 24 17.68 21.20 -0.59
N PRO A 25 16.71 21.70 0.20
CA PRO A 25 16.18 20.97 1.35
C PRO A 25 15.49 19.68 0.89
N SER A 26 15.87 18.56 1.51
CA SER A 26 15.32 17.23 1.22
C SER A 26 14.57 16.68 2.43
N VAL A 27 13.51 15.92 2.18
CA VAL A 27 12.75 15.21 3.21
C VAL A 27 13.00 13.72 3.04
N GLU A 28 13.52 13.11 4.08
CA GLU A 28 13.73 11.67 4.15
C GLU A 28 12.77 11.05 5.17
N TYR A 29 12.22 9.89 4.85
CA TYR A 29 11.47 9.07 5.78
C TYR A 29 12.31 7.87 6.18
N ARG A 30 12.34 7.55 7.47
CA ARG A 30 13.09 6.42 8.02
C ARG A 30 12.17 5.54 8.84
N LEU A 31 12.40 4.23 8.84
CA LEU A 31 11.66 3.33 9.72
C LEU A 31 12.05 3.59 11.18
N THR A 32 11.05 3.65 12.05
CA THR A 32 11.26 3.63 13.50
C THR A 32 11.59 2.20 13.96
N PRO A 33 12.04 1.99 15.21
CA PRO A 33 12.18 0.63 15.75
C PRO A 33 10.90 -0.20 15.65
N ALA A 34 9.73 0.43 15.85
CA ALA A 34 8.43 -0.23 15.68
C ALA A 34 8.15 -0.57 14.20
N GLY A 35 8.51 0.33 13.27
CA GLY A 35 8.42 0.06 11.84
C GLY A 35 9.33 -1.08 11.36
N GLN A 36 10.50 -1.26 12.00
CA GLN A 36 11.40 -2.37 11.67
C GLN A 36 10.82 -3.73 12.09
N ILE A 37 10.11 -3.81 13.22
CA ILE A 37 9.42 -5.04 13.64
C ILE A 37 8.36 -5.45 12.61
N PHE A 38 7.75 -4.49 11.93
CA PHE A 38 6.75 -4.73 10.88
C PHE A 38 7.31 -5.34 9.59
N ILE A 39 8.64 -5.36 9.41
CA ILE A 39 9.26 -5.94 8.22
C ILE A 39 8.97 -7.45 8.15
N GLU A 40 9.15 -8.17 9.25
CA GLU A 40 8.97 -9.63 9.28
C GLU A 40 7.53 -10.05 8.86
N PRO A 41 6.45 -9.48 9.41
CA PRO A 41 5.09 -9.76 8.93
C PRO A 41 4.86 -9.46 7.45
N ILE A 42 5.45 -8.38 6.92
CA ILE A 42 5.33 -8.01 5.52
C ILE A 42 6.06 -9.03 4.63
N GLU A 43 7.26 -9.45 5.04
CA GLU A 43 8.03 -10.49 4.35
C GLU A 43 7.27 -11.82 4.33
N MET A 44 6.69 -12.23 5.46
CA MET A 44 5.85 -13.44 5.51
C MET A 44 4.67 -13.37 4.54
N LEU A 45 3.97 -12.23 4.49
CA LEU A 45 2.87 -12.03 3.57
C LEU A 45 3.34 -12.06 2.12
N TYR A 46 4.50 -11.47 1.83
CA TYR A 46 5.11 -11.50 0.51
C TYR A 46 5.48 -12.92 0.06
N THR A 47 6.14 -13.70 0.93
CA THR A 47 6.45 -15.10 0.65
C THR A 47 5.19 -15.91 0.40
N TRP A 48 4.17 -15.77 1.25
CA TRP A 48 2.89 -16.43 1.05
C TRP A 48 2.26 -16.05 -0.29
N ALA A 49 2.29 -14.77 -0.68
CA ALA A 49 1.74 -14.31 -1.94
C ALA A 49 2.47 -14.90 -3.16
N ILE A 50 3.79 -15.07 -3.08
CA ILE A 50 4.57 -15.77 -4.12
C ILE A 50 4.09 -17.21 -4.27
N ASP A 51 3.93 -17.92 -3.15
CA ASP A 51 3.50 -19.32 -3.14
C ASP A 51 2.08 -19.50 -3.70
N HIS A 52 1.25 -18.45 -3.66
CA HIS A 52 -0.16 -18.47 -4.08
C HIS A 52 -0.44 -17.60 -5.32
N THR A 53 0.57 -17.27 -6.11
CA THR A 53 0.43 -16.42 -7.31
C THR A 53 -0.69 -16.88 -8.25
N THR A 54 -0.79 -18.18 -8.54
CA THR A 54 -1.83 -18.71 -9.44
C THR A 54 -3.25 -18.49 -8.90
N ASP A 55 -3.44 -18.66 -7.59
CA ASP A 55 -4.73 -18.45 -6.95
C ASP A 55 -5.11 -16.96 -6.96
N LEU A 56 -4.13 -16.08 -6.68
CA LEU A 56 -4.31 -14.63 -6.74
C LEU A 56 -4.61 -14.12 -8.15
N ASP A 57 -3.96 -14.69 -9.18
CA ASP A 57 -4.23 -14.35 -10.58
C ASP A 57 -5.66 -14.77 -10.97
N THR A 58 -6.09 -15.95 -10.53
CA THR A 58 -7.45 -16.45 -10.76
C THR A 58 -8.49 -15.53 -10.12
N LEU A 59 -8.27 -15.12 -8.87
CA LEU A 59 -9.14 -14.16 -8.18
C LEU A 59 -9.18 -12.81 -8.91
N THR A 60 -8.04 -12.30 -9.36
CA THR A 60 -7.96 -11.03 -10.10
C THR A 60 -8.74 -11.11 -11.42
N ALA A 61 -8.64 -12.23 -12.15
CA ALA A 61 -9.40 -12.46 -13.37
C ALA A 61 -10.91 -12.50 -13.11
N GLN A 62 -11.35 -13.13 -12.02
CA GLN A 62 -12.75 -13.15 -11.59
C GLN A 62 -13.25 -11.75 -11.22
N GLN A 63 -12.45 -10.95 -10.52
CA GLN A 63 -12.79 -9.57 -10.18
C GLN A 63 -12.90 -8.67 -11.42
N ALA A 64 -12.00 -8.83 -12.39
CA ALA A 64 -12.09 -8.09 -13.65
C ALA A 64 -13.38 -8.44 -14.42
N ALA A 65 -13.77 -9.71 -14.46
CA ALA A 65 -15.02 -10.16 -15.08
C ALA A 65 -16.28 -9.71 -14.32
N GLY A 66 -16.22 -9.64 -12.99
CA GLY A 66 -17.31 -9.15 -12.14
C GLY A 66 -17.46 -7.62 -12.14
N SER A 67 -16.34 -6.89 -12.21
CA SER A 67 -16.34 -5.42 -12.20
C SER A 67 -16.97 -4.82 -13.46
N THR A 68 -16.94 -5.52 -14.60
CA THR A 68 -17.67 -5.08 -15.81
C THR A 68 -19.19 -5.17 -15.68
N ALA A 69 -19.71 -5.91 -14.69
CA ALA A 69 -21.15 -6.01 -14.42
C ALA A 69 -21.64 -5.00 -13.36
N GLN A 70 -20.76 -4.45 -12.52
CA GLN A 70 -21.14 -3.60 -11.38
C GLN A 70 -21.31 -2.09 -11.74
N THR A 71 -20.82 -1.63 -12.89
CA THR A 71 -20.88 -0.21 -13.30
C THR A 71 -22.17 0.17 -14.05
N ALA A 72 -23.09 -0.77 -14.28
CA ALA A 72 -24.31 -0.53 -15.06
C ALA A 72 -25.53 -0.02 -14.27
N ASP A 73 -25.45 0.11 -12.93
CA ASP A 73 -26.60 0.47 -12.06
C ASP A 73 -26.56 1.90 -11.49
N ALA A 74 -25.79 2.83 -12.08
CA ALA A 74 -25.67 4.21 -11.59
C ALA A 74 -25.94 5.30 -12.64
N GLU A 75 -26.79 5.03 -13.63
CA GLU A 75 -27.33 6.04 -14.56
C GLU A 75 -28.84 5.88 -14.69
N GLU A 76 -29.59 6.41 -13.71
CA GLU A 76 -31.00 6.77 -13.90
C GLU A 76 -31.19 8.17 -13.30
N ASP A 77 -30.87 9.18 -14.12
CA ASP A 77 -31.08 10.61 -13.87
C ASP A 77 -32.51 11.00 -14.30
N PRO A 78 -33.15 11.90 -13.55
CA PRO A 78 -33.85 13.00 -14.21
C PRO A 78 -33.34 14.39 -13.82
#